data_AF-A0A0V0H7X7-F1
#
_entry.id   AF-A0A0V0H7X7-F1
#
_cell.length_a   1.000
_cell.length_b   1.000
_cell.length_c   1.000
_cell.angle_alpha   90.00
_cell.angle_beta   90.00
_cell.angle_gamma   90.00
#
_symmetry.space_group_name_H-M   'P 1'
#
loop_
_entity.id
_entity.type
_entity.pdbx_description
1 polymer ?
#
loop_
_entity_poly.entity_id
_entity_poly.type
_entity_poly.pdbx_seq_one_letter_code
_entity_poly.pdbx_strand_id
1 'polypeptide(L)'
;MSLAKSIGIGSSRRDEVYVAAVPLRATKGPAQLLMSTAYSLNFWDLQHFMVIINPSSSLHSQVLVYDFQPQDPESIAVAVAALSGRNVPGVVLTRTLKKLPKRKCWFVGYSETDAMDAANRFNKGWDTDLRINHHDCRNYVNGLVEYLTGMKAVLEQLQSSSMARDEMSLPRKD
;
A
#
# COMPACT_ATOMS: atom_id res chain seq x y z
N MET A 1 25.17 -30.25 40.74
CA MET A 1 24.33 -29.05 40.56
C MET A 1 24.47 -28.63 39.10
N SER A 2 23.49 -28.97 38.26
CA SER A 2 23.55 -28.77 36.81
C SER A 2 22.79 -27.49 36.46
N LEU A 3 23.48 -26.52 35.88
CA LEU A 3 22.89 -25.26 35.42
C LEU A 3 22.43 -25.45 33.97
N ALA A 4 21.19 -25.86 33.77
CA ALA A 4 20.56 -25.80 32.46
C ALA A 4 20.22 -24.34 32.16
N LYS A 5 21.10 -23.67 31.42
CA LYS A 5 20.83 -22.35 30.84
C LYS A 5 19.85 -22.55 29.69
N SER A 6 18.56 -22.37 29.97
CA SER A 6 17.52 -22.29 28.95
C SER A 6 17.87 -21.13 28.02
N ILE A 7 18.33 -21.44 26.81
CA ILE A 7 18.38 -20.47 25.72
C ILE A 7 16.93 -20.27 25.31
N GLY A 8 16.28 -19.29 25.93
CA GLY A 8 15.06 -18.75 25.39
C GLY A 8 15.36 -18.24 23.99
N ILE A 9 14.92 -18.98 22.98
CA ILE A 9 14.68 -18.44 21.65
C ILE A 9 13.65 -17.34 21.87
N GLY A 10 14.14 -16.10 22.06
CA GLY A 10 13.28 -14.95 22.02
C GLY A 10 12.57 -14.99 20.69
N SER A 11 11.25 -15.10 20.69
CA SER A 11 10.47 -14.89 19.49
C SER A 11 10.82 -13.48 19.01
N SER A 12 11.71 -13.34 18.03
CA SER A 12 11.91 -12.06 17.37
C SER A 12 10.53 -11.72 16.81
N ARG A 13 9.87 -10.72 17.40
CA ARG A 13 8.59 -10.25 16.88
C ARG A 13 8.84 -9.95 15.41
N ARG A 14 8.04 -10.52 14.51
CA ARG A 14 8.23 -10.31 13.07
C ARG A 14 7.73 -8.92 12.69
N ASP A 15 8.28 -8.36 11.63
CA ASP A 15 7.81 -7.07 11.12
C ASP A 15 6.39 -7.19 10.58
N GLU A 16 5.54 -6.23 10.95
CA GLU A 16 4.13 -6.22 10.56
C GLU A 16 3.98 -5.50 9.21
N VAL A 17 3.21 -6.09 8.31
CA VAL A 17 2.92 -5.56 6.97
C VAL A 17 1.46 -5.12 6.92
N TYR A 18 1.26 -3.90 6.45
CA TYR A 18 -0.03 -3.27 6.26
C TYR A 18 -0.16 -2.78 4.82
N VAL A 19 -1.41 -2.73 4.34
CA VAL A 19 -1.77 -1.97 3.14
C VAL A 19 -2.55 -0.75 3.57
N ALA A 20 -2.19 0.41 3.04
CA ALA A 20 -2.93 1.64 3.24
C ALA A 20 -3.41 2.20 1.91
N ALA A 21 -4.54 2.91 1.95
CA ALA A 21 -5.12 3.56 0.79
C ALA A 21 -5.44 5.02 1.08
N VAL A 22 -5.11 5.87 0.12
CA VAL A 22 -5.47 7.29 0.13
C VAL A 22 -6.26 7.62 -1.13
N PRO A 23 -7.22 8.56 -1.08
CA PRO A 23 -7.83 9.04 -2.32
C PRO A 23 -6.74 9.66 -3.20
N LEU A 24 -6.80 9.40 -4.51
CA LEU A 24 -5.95 10.12 -5.46
C LEU A 24 -6.20 11.62 -5.29
N ARG A 25 -5.13 12.42 -5.21
CA ARG A 25 -5.25 13.88 -5.15
C ARG A 25 -5.15 14.40 -6.58
N ALA A 26 -6.17 15.10 -7.05
CA ALA A 26 -6.09 15.78 -8.34
C ALA A 26 -5.19 17.02 -8.27
N THR A 27 -4.54 17.31 -9.39
CA THR A 27 -3.83 18.56 -9.67
C THR A 27 -4.79 19.74 -9.46
N LYS A 28 -4.35 20.81 -8.77
CA LYS A 28 -5.17 22.03 -8.59
C LYS A 28 -5.60 22.57 -9.97
N GLY A 29 -6.89 22.87 -10.18
CA GLY A 29 -7.39 23.49 -11.43
C GLY A 29 -8.61 22.79 -12.05
N PRO A 30 -8.95 23.04 -13.33
CA PRO A 30 -10.15 22.49 -13.99
C PRO A 30 -10.20 20.95 -14.03
N ALA A 31 -9.04 20.29 -14.03
CA ALA A 31 -8.93 18.83 -13.90
C ALA A 31 -9.43 18.30 -12.54
N GLN A 32 -9.38 19.14 -11.49
CA GLN A 32 -9.98 18.85 -10.19
C GLN A 32 -11.51 18.72 -10.30
N LEU A 33 -12.17 19.51 -11.15
CA LEU A 33 -13.63 19.48 -11.29
C LEU A 33 -14.11 18.18 -11.95
N LEU A 34 -13.45 17.76 -13.02
CA LEU A 34 -13.75 16.49 -13.71
C LEU A 34 -13.46 15.27 -12.83
N MET A 35 -12.41 15.33 -12.01
CA MET A 35 -12.10 14.26 -11.07
C MET A 35 -12.98 14.35 -9.79
N SER A 36 -13.45 15.54 -9.38
CA SER A 36 -14.29 15.73 -8.18
C SER A 36 -15.66 15.07 -8.23
N THR A 37 -16.24 14.96 -9.42
CA THR A 37 -17.47 14.17 -9.63
C THR A 37 -17.22 12.67 -9.54
N ALA A 38 -16.05 12.19 -10.00
CA ALA A 38 -15.61 10.82 -9.76
C ALA A 38 -15.26 10.56 -8.28
N TYR A 39 -14.61 11.52 -7.60
CA TYR A 39 -14.24 11.45 -6.17
C TYR A 39 -15.42 11.49 -5.20
N SER A 40 -16.57 12.02 -5.62
CA SER A 40 -17.82 12.00 -4.83
C SER A 40 -18.34 10.58 -4.61
N LEU A 41 -17.83 9.63 -5.38
CA LEU A 41 -18.14 8.22 -5.29
C LEU A 41 -16.87 7.54 -4.77
N ASN A 42 -16.91 7.04 -3.53
CA ASN A 42 -15.81 6.38 -2.83
C ASN A 42 -15.47 5.01 -3.45
N PHE A 43 -15.24 4.97 -4.76
CA PHE A 43 -14.93 3.74 -5.48
C PHE A 43 -13.50 3.31 -5.17
N TRP A 44 -13.36 2.02 -4.87
CA TRP A 44 -12.09 1.31 -4.72
C TRP A 44 -11.11 1.58 -5.89
N ASP A 45 -11.67 1.81 -7.08
CA ASP A 45 -10.95 2.08 -8.32
C ASP A 45 -10.28 3.47 -8.38
N LEU A 46 -10.60 4.38 -7.46
CA LEU A 46 -10.01 5.72 -7.38
C LEU A 46 -9.04 5.89 -6.20
N GLN A 47 -8.68 4.78 -5.56
CA GLN A 47 -7.75 4.78 -4.43
C GLN A 47 -6.32 4.53 -4.90
N HIS A 48 -5.39 5.26 -4.28
CA HIS A 48 -3.96 5.02 -4.37
C HIS A 48 -3.53 4.14 -3.21
N PHE A 49 -2.89 3.02 -3.51
CA PHE A 49 -2.48 2.03 -2.53
C PHE A 49 -0.98 2.08 -2.26
N MET A 50 -0.59 1.84 -1.01
CA MET A 50 0.80 1.79 -0.55
C MET A 50 0.97 0.68 0.49
N VAL A 51 2.20 0.16 0.62
CA VAL A 51 2.56 -0.80 1.67
C VAL A 51 3.19 -0.06 2.83
N ILE A 52 2.82 -0.43 4.06
CA ILE A 52 3.45 0.07 5.28
C ILE A 52 4.05 -1.10 6.05
N ILE A 53 5.34 -0.98 6.37
CA ILE A 53 6.06 -1.92 7.22
C ILE A 53 6.23 -1.26 8.58
N ASN A 54 5.73 -1.92 9.62
CA ASN A 54 5.93 -1.53 11.01
C ASN A 54 7.01 -2.45 11.62
N PRO A 55 8.26 -1.96 11.76
CA PRO A 55 9.36 -2.81 12.21
C PRO A 55 9.18 -3.15 13.69
N SER A 56 9.27 -4.44 13.96
CA SER A 56 9.17 -5.06 15.28
C SER A 56 10.20 -4.53 16.29
N SER A 57 11.37 -4.15 15.79
CA SER A 57 12.57 -3.80 16.57
C SER A 57 12.91 -2.31 16.49
N SER A 58 11.96 -1.45 16.06
CA SER A 58 12.25 -0.04 15.85
C SER A 58 12.46 0.70 17.19
N LEU A 59 13.73 1.04 17.49
CA LEU A 59 14.10 1.95 18.59
C LEU A 59 13.49 3.35 18.41
N HIS A 60 13.18 3.70 17.16
CA HIS A 60 12.48 4.91 16.77
C HIS A 60 11.12 4.48 16.23
N SER A 61 10.04 4.75 16.97
CA SER A 61 8.65 4.32 16.67
C SER A 61 8.09 4.87 15.35
N GLN A 62 8.75 4.61 14.23
CA GLN A 62 8.41 5.04 12.89
C GLN A 62 8.10 3.83 12.04
N VAL A 63 7.14 3.99 11.14
CA VAL A 63 6.77 2.99 10.15
C VAL A 63 7.30 3.42 8.79
N LEU A 64 7.68 2.45 7.96
CA LEU A 64 8.18 2.67 6.61
C LEU A 64 7.04 2.53 5.62
N VAL A 65 6.93 3.45 4.68
CA VAL A 65 5.91 3.44 3.63
C VAL A 65 6.60 3.28 2.29
N TYR A 66 6.10 2.34 1.52
CA TYR A 66 6.57 1.95 0.21
C TYR A 66 5.46 2.25 -0.80
N ASP A 67 5.80 3.02 -1.82
CA ASP A 67 4.83 3.68 -2.69
C ASP A 67 5.31 3.66 -4.14
N PHE A 68 4.42 3.46 -5.10
CA PHE A 68 4.72 3.52 -6.53
C PHE A 68 3.72 4.46 -7.22
N GLN A 69 4.22 5.55 -7.78
CA GLN A 69 3.41 6.62 -8.36
C GLN A 69 4.09 7.24 -9.58
N PRO A 70 3.40 8.07 -10.38
CA PRO A 70 4.06 8.84 -11.43
C PRO A 70 5.19 9.70 -10.85
N GLN A 71 6.27 9.88 -11.61
CA GLN A 71 7.41 10.69 -11.18
C GLN A 71 7.01 12.15 -10.90
N ASP A 72 6.10 12.68 -11.71
CA ASP A 72 5.47 13.99 -11.51
C ASP A 72 3.93 13.82 -11.45
N PRO A 73 3.38 13.50 -10.27
CA PRO A 73 1.95 13.26 -10.11
C PRO A 73 1.13 14.56 -10.20
N GLU A 74 1.77 15.74 -10.15
CA GLU A 74 1.09 17.03 -10.24
C GLU A 74 1.01 17.57 -11.68
N SER A 75 1.73 16.95 -12.62
CA SER A 75 1.71 17.33 -14.03
C SER A 75 0.43 16.90 -14.73
N ILE A 76 -0.29 17.88 -15.29
CA ILE A 76 -1.45 17.66 -16.14
C ILE A 76 -1.06 16.83 -17.37
N ALA A 77 0.12 17.05 -17.95
CA ALA A 77 0.58 16.31 -19.12
C ALA A 77 0.79 14.83 -18.79
N VAL A 78 1.37 14.53 -17.63
CA VAL A 78 1.52 13.16 -17.12
C VAL A 78 0.17 12.53 -16.86
N ALA A 79 -0.76 13.26 -16.23
CA ALA A 79 -2.11 12.77 -15.97
C ALA A 79 -2.87 12.44 -17.28
N VAL A 80 -2.83 13.33 -18.28
CA VAL A 80 -3.48 13.10 -19.59
C VAL A 80 -2.85 11.90 -20.31
N ALA A 81 -1.52 11.79 -20.32
CA ALA A 81 -0.83 10.66 -20.95
C ALA A 81 -1.20 9.33 -20.27
N ALA A 82 -1.17 9.28 -18.93
CA ALA A 82 -1.50 8.09 -18.16
C ALA A 82 -2.96 7.67 -18.36
N LEU A 83 -3.91 8.61 -18.32
CA LEU A 83 -5.34 8.36 -18.55
C LEU A 83 -5.64 7.95 -20.01
N SER A 84 -4.79 8.34 -20.96
CA SER A 84 -4.87 7.88 -22.36
C SER A 84 -4.31 6.46 -22.54
N GLY A 85 -3.93 5.77 -21.46
CA GLY A 85 -3.38 4.42 -21.47
C GLY A 85 -1.91 4.35 -21.90
N ARG A 86 -1.23 5.50 -22.05
CA ARG A 86 0.20 5.55 -22.38
C ARG A 86 1.04 5.27 -21.15
N ASN A 87 2.23 4.71 -21.37
CA ASN A 87 3.24 4.59 -20.33
C ASN A 87 3.74 5.98 -19.93
N VAL A 88 3.94 6.19 -18.64
CA VAL A 88 4.54 7.39 -18.07
C VAL A 88 5.67 7.01 -17.12
N PRO A 89 6.69 7.87 -16.94
CA PRO A 89 7.72 7.62 -15.94
C PRO A 89 7.11 7.50 -14.53
N GLY A 90 7.33 6.36 -13.89
CA GLY A 90 6.99 6.10 -12.51
C GLY A 90 8.21 6.24 -11.58
N VAL A 91 7.94 6.22 -10.28
CA VAL A 91 8.96 6.23 -9.24
C VAL A 91 8.51 5.39 -8.06
N VAL A 92 9.41 4.54 -7.55
CA VAL A 92 9.23 3.85 -6.28
C VAL A 92 9.83 4.70 -5.17
N LEU A 93 9.01 5.03 -4.17
CA LEU A 93 9.39 5.88 -3.05
C LEU A 93 9.32 5.11 -1.74
N THR A 94 10.30 5.39 -0.88
CA THR A 94 10.31 4.97 0.51
C THR A 94 10.31 6.21 1.40
N ARG A 95 9.36 6.30 2.33
CA ARG A 95 9.25 7.39 3.31
C ARG A 95 8.96 6.86 4.70
N THR A 96 9.21 7.64 5.74
CA THR A 96 8.84 7.28 7.12
C THR A 96 7.59 8.03 7.57
N LEU A 97 6.79 7.39 8.42
CA LEU A 97 5.70 8.03 9.17
C LEU A 97 5.89 7.79 10.67
N LYS A 98 5.46 8.74 11.48
CA LYS A 98 5.51 8.60 12.96
C LYS A 98 4.55 7.54 13.51
N LYS A 99 3.44 7.27 12.81
CA LYS A 99 2.38 6.34 13.24
C LYS A 99 1.65 5.78 12.02
N LEU A 100 1.01 4.63 12.20
CA LEU A 100 0.11 4.04 11.21
C LEU A 100 -1.09 4.96 10.93
N PRO A 101 -1.58 5.03 9.68
CA PRO A 101 -2.83 5.69 9.36
C PRO A 101 -4.01 5.08 10.12
N LYS A 102 -4.90 5.92 10.64
CA LYS A 102 -6.07 5.48 11.42
C LYS A 102 -7.24 4.98 10.57
N ARG A 103 -7.24 5.29 9.27
CA ARG A 103 -8.31 4.99 8.32
C ARG A 103 -7.72 4.38 7.06
N LYS A 104 -8.49 3.52 6.40
CA LYS A 104 -8.08 2.83 5.16
C LYS A 104 -6.67 2.22 5.28
N CYS A 105 -6.42 1.56 6.40
CA CYS A 105 -5.16 0.89 6.70
C CYS A 105 -5.51 -0.48 7.27
N TRP A 106 -5.05 -1.54 6.62
CA TRP A 106 -5.41 -2.91 6.92
C TRP A 106 -4.15 -3.70 7.24
N PHE A 107 -4.17 -4.42 8.35
CA PHE A 107 -3.14 -5.40 8.66
C PHE A 107 -3.28 -6.57 7.69
N VAL A 108 -2.15 -6.98 7.10
CA VAL A 108 -2.10 -8.05 6.11
C VAL A 108 -1.45 -9.29 6.70
N GLY A 109 -0.32 -9.13 7.37
CA GLY A 109 0.42 -10.25 7.92
C GLY A 109 1.78 -9.84 8.46
N TYR A 110 2.59 -10.84 8.75
CA TYR A 110 3.96 -10.65 9.20
C TYR A 110 4.92 -11.01 8.07
N SER A 111 6.01 -10.26 7.96
CA SER A 111 7.07 -10.67 7.03
C SER A 111 7.78 -11.92 7.52
N GLU A 112 8.15 -12.79 6.59
CA GLU A 112 8.92 -14.00 6.88
C GLU A 112 10.42 -13.72 7.11
N THR A 113 10.90 -12.56 6.64
CA THR A 113 12.31 -12.15 6.70
C THR A 113 12.43 -10.70 7.18
N ASP A 114 13.64 -10.13 7.14
CA ASP A 114 13.81 -8.68 7.35
C ASP A 114 13.02 -7.92 6.29
N ALA A 115 11.92 -7.30 6.69
CA ALA A 115 10.95 -6.77 5.76
C ALA A 115 11.49 -5.53 5.02
N MET A 116 12.39 -4.77 5.66
CA MET A 116 13.00 -3.59 5.07
C MET A 116 14.00 -3.97 3.98
N ASP A 117 14.91 -4.91 4.27
CA ASP A 117 15.90 -5.38 3.31
C ASP A 117 15.23 -6.12 2.14
N ALA A 118 14.19 -6.92 2.42
CA ALA A 118 13.38 -7.56 1.40
C ALA A 118 12.67 -6.53 0.49
N ALA A 119 12.00 -5.53 1.07
CA ALA A 119 11.33 -4.49 0.29
C ALA A 119 12.32 -3.67 -0.57
N ASN A 120 13.50 -3.34 -0.02
CA ASN A 120 14.55 -2.66 -0.79
C ASN A 120 15.07 -3.50 -1.96
N ARG A 121 15.18 -4.82 -1.80
CA ARG A 121 15.52 -5.73 -2.91
C ARG A 121 14.43 -5.78 -3.96
N PHE A 122 13.18 -5.90 -3.55
CA PHE A 122 12.02 -5.86 -4.45
C PHE A 122 12.02 -4.57 -5.29
N ASN A 123 12.18 -3.42 -4.64
CA ASN A 123 12.17 -2.11 -5.29
C ASN A 123 13.27 -1.94 -6.35
N LYS A 124 14.46 -2.51 -6.12
CA LYS A 124 15.56 -2.46 -7.11
C LYS A 124 15.24 -3.21 -8.40
N GLY A 125 14.36 -4.22 -8.34
CA GLY A 125 13.93 -5.00 -9.50
C GLY A 125 12.61 -4.53 -10.11
N TRP A 126 11.96 -3.50 -9.56
CA TRP A 126 10.66 -3.04 -10.03
C TRP A 126 10.83 -2.18 -11.29
N ASP A 127 10.14 -2.56 -12.36
CA ASP A 127 10.04 -1.74 -13.58
C ASP A 127 9.32 -0.43 -13.27
N THR A 128 9.88 0.70 -13.68
CA THR A 128 9.31 2.03 -13.39
C THR A 128 8.46 2.58 -14.52
N ASP A 129 8.25 1.84 -15.61
CA ASP A 129 7.32 2.21 -16.68
C ASP A 129 5.87 2.06 -16.21
N LEU A 130 5.33 3.11 -15.60
CA LEU A 130 4.00 3.11 -15.01
C LEU A 130 2.93 3.10 -16.11
N ARG A 131 1.95 2.21 -15.95
CA ARG A 131 0.78 2.13 -16.83
C ARG A 131 -0.47 1.81 -16.02
N ILE A 132 -1.46 2.69 -16.08
CA ILE A 132 -2.73 2.54 -15.35
C ILE A 132 -3.38 1.19 -15.69
N ASN A 133 -3.84 0.46 -14.67
CA ASN A 133 -4.48 -0.86 -14.75
C ASN A 133 -3.61 -2.01 -15.28
N HIS A 134 -2.32 -1.77 -15.56
CA HIS A 134 -1.42 -2.80 -16.07
C HIS A 134 -0.16 -2.95 -15.20
N HIS A 135 0.43 -1.82 -14.82
CA HIS A 135 1.63 -1.74 -13.99
C HIS A 135 1.57 -0.44 -13.18
N ASP A 136 0.69 -0.41 -12.19
CA ASP A 136 0.46 0.75 -11.33
C ASP A 136 0.61 0.43 -9.84
N CYS A 137 0.20 1.35 -8.96
CA CYS A 137 0.28 1.17 -7.50
C CYS A 137 -0.37 -0.12 -7.00
N ARG A 138 -1.41 -0.63 -7.69
CA ARG A 138 -2.12 -1.87 -7.30
C ARG A 138 -1.26 -3.09 -7.57
N ASN A 139 -0.65 -3.14 -8.75
CA ASN A 139 0.29 -4.21 -9.12
C ASN A 139 1.48 -4.20 -8.16
N TYR A 140 2.02 -3.02 -7.88
CA TYR A 140 3.12 -2.85 -6.92
C TYR A 140 2.76 -3.35 -5.53
N VAL A 141 1.60 -2.95 -4.98
CA VAL A 141 1.15 -3.41 -3.66
C VAL A 141 0.93 -4.91 -3.62
N ASN A 142 0.24 -5.49 -4.61
CA ASN A 142 0.04 -6.93 -4.69
C ASN A 142 1.38 -7.68 -4.74
N GLY A 143 2.32 -7.24 -5.59
CA GLY A 143 3.62 -7.87 -5.75
C GLY A 143 4.49 -7.77 -4.50
N LEU A 144 4.56 -6.59 -3.88
CA LEU A 144 5.36 -6.39 -2.67
C LEU A 144 4.78 -7.16 -1.48
N VAL A 145 3.46 -7.19 -1.33
CA VAL A 145 2.81 -7.97 -0.27
C VAL A 145 3.02 -9.46 -0.45
N GLU A 146 2.87 -9.98 -1.68
CA GLU A 146 3.16 -11.38 -1.98
C GLU A 146 4.62 -11.70 -1.67
N TYR A 147 5.56 -10.82 -2.06
CA TYR A 147 6.98 -11.00 -1.80
C TYR A 147 7.33 -11.01 -0.30
N LEU A 148 6.66 -10.18 0.52
CA LEU A 148 6.95 -10.06 1.94
C LEU A 148 6.27 -11.12 2.82
N THR A 149 5.06 -11.55 2.44
CA THR A 149 4.15 -12.31 3.30
C THR A 149 3.61 -13.60 2.69
N GLY A 150 3.84 -13.82 1.38
CA GLY A 150 3.22 -14.91 0.62
C GLY A 150 1.74 -14.70 0.27
N MET A 151 1.11 -13.63 0.76
CA MET A 151 -0.31 -13.35 0.48
C MET A 151 -0.50 -12.85 -0.95
N LYS A 152 -1.30 -13.59 -1.73
CA LYS A 152 -1.64 -13.25 -3.11
C LYS A 152 -2.93 -12.45 -3.19
N ALA A 153 -3.02 -11.59 -4.21
CA ALA A 153 -4.22 -10.81 -4.52
C ALA A 153 -4.78 -10.05 -3.31
N VAL A 154 -3.90 -9.45 -2.50
CA VAL A 154 -4.29 -8.79 -1.24
C VAL A 154 -5.37 -7.73 -1.45
N LEU A 155 -5.31 -6.97 -2.54
CA LEU A 155 -6.30 -5.92 -2.81
C LEU A 155 -7.69 -6.48 -3.09
N GLU A 156 -7.81 -7.63 -3.76
CA GLU A 156 -9.10 -8.29 -3.98
C GLU A 156 -9.68 -8.77 -2.65
N GLN A 157 -8.85 -9.39 -1.80
CA GLN A 157 -9.28 -9.85 -0.47
C GLN A 157 -9.73 -8.70 0.43
N LEU A 158 -9.02 -7.56 0.39
CA LEU A 158 -9.38 -6.36 1.14
C LEU A 158 -10.67 -5.72 0.61
N GLN A 159 -10.88 -5.73 -0.71
CA GLN A 159 -12.11 -5.22 -1.33
C GLN A 159 -13.32 -6.06 -0.91
N SER A 160 -13.24 -7.40 -1.01
CA SER A 160 -14.31 -8.30 -0.59
C SER A 160 -14.63 -8.14 0.91
N SER A 161 -13.59 -8.00 1.75
CA SER A 161 -13.74 -7.78 3.19
C SER A 161 -14.34 -6.42 3.53
N SER A 162 -14.05 -5.39 2.73
CA SER A 162 -14.65 -4.06 2.88
C SER A 162 -16.14 -4.08 2.56
N MET A 163 -16.51 -4.68 1.42
CA MET A 163 -17.90 -4.75 0.97
C MET A 163 -18.79 -5.54 1.94
N ALA A 164 -18.27 -6.64 2.51
CA ALA A 164 -18.99 -7.42 3.52
C ALA A 164 -19.29 -6.61 4.80
N ARG A 165 -18.42 -5.68 5.20
CA ARG A 165 -18.65 -4.80 6.37
C ARG A 165 -19.70 -3.73 6.08
N ASP A 166 -19.69 -3.17 4.87
CA ASP A 166 -20.66 -2.14 4.46
C ASP A 166 -22.08 -2.72 4.34
N GLU A 167 -22.22 -3.96 3.85
CA GLU A 167 -23.52 -4.65 3.73
C GLU A 167 -24.15 -4.95 5.11
N MET A 168 -23.34 -5.32 6.10
CA MET A 168 -23.79 -5.57 7.47
C MET A 168 -24.11 -4.29 8.26
N SER A 169 -23.76 -3.12 7.72
CA SER A 169 -23.99 -1.80 8.33
C SER A 169 -25.31 -1.14 7.89
N LEU A 170 -26.05 -1.75 6.96
CA LEU A 170 -27.35 -1.24 6.52
C LEU A 170 -28.42 -1.58 7.57
N PRO A 171 -29.23 -0.60 8.03
CA PRO A 171 -30.35 -0.89 8.90
C PRO A 171 -31.32 -1.79 8.15
N ARG A 172 -31.68 -2.93 8.77
CA ARG A 172 -32.84 -3.70 8.32
C ARG A 172 -34.04 -2.75 8.41
N LYS A 173 -34.68 -2.50 7.27
CA LYS A 173 -36.00 -1.86 7.28
C LYS A 173 -36.96 -2.90 7.85
N ASP A 174 -37.35 -2.69 9.10
CA ASP A 174 -38.55 -3.28 9.68
C ASP A 174 -39.80 -2.57 9.10
#